data_AF-A0A9D4BXE5-F1
#
_entry.id   AF-A0A9D4BXE5-F1
#
_cell.length_a   1.000
_cell.length_b   1.000
_cell.length_c   1.000
_cell.angle_alpha   90.00
_cell.angle_beta   90.00
_cell.angle_gamma   90.00
#
_symmetry.space_group_name_H-M   'P 1'
#
loop_
_entity.id
_entity.type
_entity.pdbx_description
1 polymer ?
#
loop_
_entity_poly.entity_id
_entity_poly.type
_entity_poly.pdbx_seq_one_letter_code
_entity_poly.pdbx_strand_id
1 'polypeptide(L)'
;MIRVYLEDEQAELDLHLGSLVGAYRATPHENTGQSANMLTTGQAVRLPADLIFGQPDDKEGMVDSAEAHALKLLEKTRRAH
;
A
#
# COMPACT_ATOMS: atom_id res chain seq x y z
N MET A 1 1.29 10.37 -5.37
CA MET A 1 1.62 10.00 -3.97
C MET A 1 2.55 11.01 -3.29
N ILE A 2 3.77 11.24 -3.78
CA ILE A 2 4.82 11.96 -3.01
C ILE A 2 4.46 13.40 -2.68
N ARG A 3 4.04 14.17 -3.67
CA ARG A 3 3.66 15.58 -3.49
C ARG A 3 2.40 15.78 -2.65
N VAL A 4 1.50 14.79 -2.64
CA VAL A 4 0.25 14.83 -1.86
C VAL A 4 0.53 14.55 -0.38
N TYR A 5 1.53 13.72 -0.09
CA TYR A 5 1.88 13.37 1.29
C TYR A 5 2.60 14.50 2.05
N LEU A 6 3.24 15.44 1.33
CA LEU A 6 4.11 16.45 1.92
C LEU A 6 3.49 17.85 2.01
N GLU A 7 2.24 18.09 1.57
CA GLU A 7 1.53 19.39 1.70
C GLU A 7 2.40 20.68 1.63
N ASP A 8 3.35 20.73 0.68
CA ASP A 8 4.35 21.81 0.50
C ASP A 8 5.48 21.94 1.56
N GLU A 9 5.57 21.04 2.54
CA GLU A 9 6.68 20.86 3.49
C GLU A 9 7.84 20.02 2.91
N GLN A 10 8.41 20.48 1.79
CA GLN A 10 9.53 19.77 1.13
C GLN A 10 10.77 19.60 2.02
N ALA A 11 10.94 20.41 3.06
CA ALA A 11 12.05 20.31 4.00
C ALA A 11 12.02 19.02 4.84
N GLU A 12 10.86 18.39 5.00
CA GLU A 12 10.69 17.16 5.79
C GLU A 12 10.76 15.89 4.92
N LEU A 13 11.04 16.03 3.62
CA LEU A 13 11.12 14.92 2.68
C LEU A 13 12.01 13.79 3.21
N ASP A 14 13.19 14.13 3.73
CA ASP A 14 14.16 13.15 4.23
C ASP A 14 13.63 12.35 5.42
N LEU A 15 12.76 12.95 6.23
CA LEU A 15 12.11 12.27 7.37
C LEU A 15 11.09 11.23 6.89
N HIS A 16 10.46 11.48 5.75
CA HIS A 16 9.37 10.67 5.21
C HIS A 16 9.78 9.71 4.08
N LEU A 17 11.00 9.85 3.55
CA LEU A 17 11.52 9.00 2.47
C LEU A 17 11.38 7.50 2.76
N GLY A 18 11.69 7.07 3.99
CA GLY A 18 11.59 5.66 4.38
C GLY A 18 10.16 5.11 4.27
N SER A 19 9.19 5.81 4.86
CA SER A 19 7.76 5.46 4.79
C SER A 19 7.25 5.44 3.35
N LEU A 20 7.73 6.40 2.56
CA LEU A 20 7.29 6.61 1.19
C LEU A 20 7.82 5.54 0.22
N VAL A 21 9.09 5.16 0.38
CA VAL A 21 9.68 4.02 -0.31
C VAL A 21 8.98 2.72 0.10
N GLY A 22 8.65 2.57 1.39
CA GLY A 22 7.87 1.42 1.89
C GLY A 22 6.51 1.31 1.22
N ALA A 23 5.75 2.42 1.17
CA ALA A 23 4.45 2.47 0.52
C ALA A 23 4.54 2.16 -0.99
N TYR A 24 5.53 2.72 -1.69
CA TYR A 24 5.75 2.42 -3.11
C TYR A 24 6.05 0.94 -3.34
N ARG A 25 6.90 0.33 -2.49
CA ARG A 25 7.25 -1.10 -2.60
C ARG A 25 6.07 -2.03 -2.32
N ALA A 26 5.13 -1.62 -1.48
CA ALA A 26 3.96 -2.41 -1.12
C ALA A 26 2.78 -2.24 -2.10
N THR A 27 2.76 -1.18 -2.90
CA THR A 27 1.62 -0.85 -3.78
C THR A 27 1.71 -1.63 -5.10
N PRO A 28 0.67 -2.39 -5.50
CA PRO A 28 0.59 -3.03 -6.80
C PRO A 28 0.54 -2.02 -7.95
N HIS A 29 1.26 -2.28 -9.04
CA HIS A 29 1.17 -1.46 -10.24
C HIS A 29 -0.09 -1.81 -11.04
N GLU A 30 -0.80 -0.79 -11.52
CA GLU A 30 -2.14 -0.89 -12.14
C GLU A 30 -2.18 -1.87 -13.33
N ASN A 31 -1.19 -1.84 -14.22
CA ASN A 31 -1.19 -2.71 -15.41
C ASN A 31 -0.78 -4.16 -15.12
N THR A 32 0.01 -4.39 -14.07
CA THR A 32 0.61 -5.71 -13.81
C THR A 32 -0.02 -6.41 -12.62
N GLY A 33 -0.72 -5.67 -11.75
CA GLY A 33 -1.24 -6.15 -10.48
C GLY A 33 -0.16 -6.55 -9.48
N GLN A 34 1.12 -6.26 -9.77
CA GLN A 34 2.27 -6.71 -8.99
C GLN A 34 2.97 -5.53 -8.34
N SER A 35 3.31 -5.66 -7.05
CA SER A 35 4.08 -4.64 -6.35
C SER A 35 5.56 -4.70 -6.72
N ALA A 36 6.27 -3.58 -6.55
CA ALA A 36 7.71 -3.55 -6.82
C ALA A 36 8.49 -4.54 -5.92
N ASN A 37 8.02 -4.77 -4.70
CA ASN A 37 8.65 -5.76 -3.82
C ASN A 37 8.42 -7.19 -4.34
N MET A 38 7.24 -7.49 -4.85
CA MET A 38 6.94 -8.80 -5.44
C MET A 38 7.82 -9.08 -6.66
N LEU A 39 8.00 -8.08 -7.53
CA LEU A 39 8.83 -8.21 -8.73
C LEU A 39 10.33 -8.36 -8.42
N THR A 40 10.81 -7.77 -7.33
CA THR A 40 12.25 -7.75 -7.00
C THR A 40 12.68 -8.86 -6.06
N THR A 41 11.83 -9.22 -5.10
CA THR A 41 12.16 -10.20 -4.03
C THR A 41 11.32 -11.48 -4.11
N GLY A 42 10.29 -11.51 -4.96
CA GLY A 42 9.31 -12.60 -4.99
C GLY A 42 8.46 -12.67 -3.73
N GLN A 43 8.43 -11.61 -2.92
CA GLN A 43 7.71 -11.56 -1.65
C GLN A 43 6.84 -10.31 -1.53
N ALA A 44 5.62 -10.48 -1.02
CA ALA A 44 4.76 -9.37 -0.63
C ALA A 44 5.32 -8.64 0.60
N VAL A 45 5.11 -7.32 0.67
CA VAL A 45 5.41 -6.55 1.88
C VAL A 45 4.38 -6.91 2.95
N ARG A 46 4.82 -7.20 4.18
CA ARG A 46 3.94 -7.39 5.32
C ARG A 46 3.83 -6.09 6.11
N LEU A 47 2.64 -5.52 6.16
CA LEU A 47 2.30 -4.36 6.98
C LEU A 47 1.87 -4.84 8.38
N PRO A 48 2.07 -4.03 9.44
CA PRO A 48 1.58 -4.38 10.78
C PRO A 48 0.07 -4.64 10.82
N ALA A 49 -0.70 -3.96 9.97
CA ALA A 49 -2.14 -4.19 9.81
C ALA A 49 -2.45 -5.60 9.32
N ASP A 50 -1.59 -6.20 8.49
CA ASP A 50 -1.79 -7.56 7.96
C ASP A 50 -1.71 -8.63 9.05
N LEU A 51 -0.99 -8.35 10.16
CA LEU A 51 -0.96 -9.24 11.32
C LEU A 51 -2.30 -9.29 12.05
N ILE A 52 -3.05 -8.19 12.02
CA ILE A 52 -4.33 -8.05 12.72
C ILE A 52 -5.49 -8.49 11.82
N PHE A 53 -5.47 -8.07 10.55
CA PHE A 53 -6.58 -8.27 9.62
C PHE A 53 -6.40 -9.43 8.64
N GLY A 54 -5.22 -10.07 8.65
CA GLY A 54 -4.82 -11.08 7.66
C GLY A 54 -4.41 -10.44 6.34
N GLN A 55 -3.57 -11.15 5.57
CA GLN A 55 -3.25 -10.74 4.21
C GLN A 55 -4.48 -10.96 3.32
N PRO A 56 -4.80 -10.04 2.39
CA PRO A 56 -5.74 -10.36 1.32
C PRO A 56 -5.20 -11.56 0.54
N ASP A 57 -6.04 -12.55 0.25
CA ASP A 57 -5.64 -13.72 -0.53
C ASP A 57 -4.99 -13.25 -1.84
N ASP A 58 -3.82 -13.81 -2.18
CA ASP A 58 -2.95 -13.50 -3.34
C ASP A 58 -3.61 -13.78 -4.71
N LYS A 59 -4.92 -13.56 -4.86
CA LYS A 59 -5.61 -13.46 -6.14
C LYS A 59 -5.42 -12.04 -6.70
N GLU A 60 -4.16 -11.63 -6.84
CA GLU A 60 -3.77 -10.43 -7.59
C GLU A 60 -4.07 -10.68 -9.08
N GLY A 61 -5.30 -10.38 -9.48
CA GLY A 61 -5.76 -10.56 -10.86
C GLY A 61 -6.99 -9.73 -11.24
N MET A 62 -7.49 -8.87 -10.36
CA MET A 62 -8.60 -7.99 -10.68
C MET A 62 -8.41 -6.66 -9.95
N VAL A 63 -8.00 -5.66 -10.72
CA VAL A 63 -7.77 -4.29 -10.26
C VAL A 63 -9.12 -3.66 -9.92
N ASP A 64 -9.48 -3.68 -8.65
CA ASP A 64 -10.25 -2.57 -8.10
C ASP A 64 -9.24 -1.43 -7.88
N SER A 65 -9.56 -0.22 -8.37
CA SER A 65 -8.78 1.00 -8.18
C SER A 65 -8.14 1.07 -6.79
N ALA A 66 -6.94 1.64 -6.65
CA ALA A 66 -6.29 1.85 -5.35
C ALA A 66 -7.22 2.54 -4.33
N GLU A 67 -8.12 3.40 -4.81
CA GLU A 67 -9.19 4.03 -4.02
C GLU A 67 -10.22 3.01 -3.51
N ALA A 68 -10.64 2.07 -4.36
CA ALA A 68 -11.58 1.01 -4.00
C ALA A 68 -10.95 0.01 -3.01
N HIS A 69 -9.64 -0.24 -3.10
CA HIS A 69 -8.92 -1.01 -2.09
C HIS A 69 -8.85 -0.28 -0.74
N ALA A 70 -8.52 1.02 -0.75
CA ALA A 70 -8.50 1.84 0.47
C ALA A 70 -9.88 1.90 1.15
N LEU A 71 -10.96 2.05 0.36
CA LEU A 71 -12.34 2.04 0.85
C LEU A 71 -12.74 0.69 1.45
N LYS A 72 -12.36 -0.44 0.83
CA LYS A 72 -12.58 -1.78 1.39
C LYS A 72 -11.88 -1.98 2.73
N LEU A 73 -10.67 -1.45 2.88
CA LEU A 73 -9.93 -1.52 4.14
C LEU A 73 -10.64 -0.72 5.25
N LEU A 74 -11.11 0.48 4.91
CA LEU A 74 -11.86 1.37 5.82
C LEU A 74 -13.20 0.77 6.26
N GLU A 75 -13.87 0.04 5.37
CA GLU A 75 -15.12 -0.64 5.71
C GLU A 75 -14.88 -1.83 6.65
N LYS A 76 -13.79 -2.59 6.44
CA LYS A 76 -13.39 -3.70 7.33
C LYS A 76 -13.04 -3.22 8.74
N THR A 77 -12.28 -2.13 8.86
CA THR A 77 -11.93 -1.57 10.18
C THR A 77 -13.16 -1.07 10.94
N ARG A 78 -14.14 -0.50 10.23
CA ARG A 78 -15.41 -0.06 10.84
C ARG A 78 -16.30 -1.21 11.31
N ARG A 79 -16.21 -2.40 10.70
CA ARG A 79 -16.96 -3.60 11.12
C ARG A 79 -16.33 -4.35 12.30
N ALA A 80 -15.04 -4.14 12.55
CA ALA A 80 -14.30 -4.76 13.65
C ALA A 80 -14.45 -4.00 14.98
N HIS A 81 -15.02 -2.79 14.94
CA HIS A 81 -15.37 -1.95 16.08
C HIS A 81 -16.86 -2.07 16.41
#